data_AF-A0A852AHW7-F1
#
_entry.id   AF-A0A852AHW7-F1
#
_cell.length_a   1.000
_cell.length_b   1.000
_cell.length_c   1.000
_cell.angle_alpha   90.00
_cell.angle_beta   90.00
_cell.angle_gamma   90.00
#
_symmetry.space_group_name_H-M   'P 1'
#
loop_
_entity.id
_entity.type
_entity.pdbx_description
1 polymer ?
#
loop_
_entity_poly.entity_id
_entity_poly.type
_entity_poly.pdbx_seq_one_letter_code
_entity_poly.pdbx_strand_id
1 'polypeptide(L)'
;LANTGFLSLCAHGRVTGLAVEAGAAMSHVTSVWKGQTLRRGTRSLGVAGDHLSGYLHQLLLRQSHTEPSALQALTKKALTKLKEQCCYVSLDYEGDLQEEGSHHPARFQTPDGHWITLGKERFCCPEPL
;
A
#
# COMPACT_ATOMS: atom_id res chain seq x y z
N LEU A 1 -23.37 -12.23 0.29
CA LEU A 1 -21.91 -12.05 0.45
C LEU A 1 -21.59 -12.03 1.94
N ALA A 2 -20.57 -12.77 2.36
CA ALA A 2 -20.10 -12.74 3.76
C ALA A 2 -19.45 -11.38 4.07
N ASN A 3 -19.65 -10.86 5.29
CA ASN A 3 -18.98 -9.64 5.75
C ASN A 3 -17.56 -9.99 6.21
N THR A 4 -16.56 -9.70 5.38
CA THR A 4 -15.14 -9.96 5.66
C THR A 4 -14.68 -9.33 6.96
N GLY A 5 -15.06 -8.07 7.22
CA GLY A 5 -14.68 -7.37 8.44
C GLY A 5 -15.23 -8.03 9.71
N PHE A 6 -16.45 -8.58 9.65
CA PHE A 6 -16.98 -9.36 10.77
C PHE A 6 -16.23 -10.69 10.96
N LEU A 7 -15.94 -11.41 9.89
CA LEU A 7 -15.14 -12.63 9.95
C LEU A 7 -13.73 -12.37 10.49
N SER A 8 -13.11 -11.26 10.10
CA SER A 8 -11.81 -10.80 10.60
C SER A 8 -11.85 -10.55 12.11
N LEU A 9 -12.92 -9.95 12.65
CA LEU A 9 -13.09 -9.82 14.10
C LEU A 9 -13.30 -11.17 14.79
N CYS A 10 -14.13 -12.05 14.22
CA CYS A 10 -14.37 -13.39 14.74
C CYS A 10 -13.09 -14.23 14.80
N ALA A 11 -12.23 -14.15 13.79
CA ALA A 11 -10.93 -14.82 13.76
C ALA A 11 -10.01 -14.38 14.92
N HIS A 12 -10.23 -13.18 15.45
CA HIS A 12 -9.53 -12.65 16.63
C HIS A 12 -10.33 -12.81 17.94
N GLY A 13 -11.40 -13.62 17.94
CA GLY A 13 -12.24 -13.86 19.12
C GLY A 13 -13.08 -12.66 19.55
N ARG A 14 -13.27 -11.66 18.67
CA ARG A 14 -14.04 -10.45 18.95
C ARG A 14 -15.37 -10.45 18.21
N VAL A 15 -16.42 -10.02 18.89
CA VAL A 15 -17.77 -9.83 18.30
C VAL A 15 -18.22 -8.37 18.33
N THR A 16 -17.38 -7.48 18.84
CA THR A 16 -17.60 -6.04 18.89
C THR A 16 -16.28 -5.35 18.54
N GLY A 17 -16.31 -4.37 17.65
CA GLY A 17 -15.12 -3.63 17.24
C GLY A 17 -15.28 -2.96 15.88
N LEU A 18 -14.19 -2.33 15.44
CA LEU A 18 -14.05 -1.74 14.11
C LEU A 18 -13.01 -2.57 13.34
N ALA A 19 -13.42 -3.18 12.22
CA ALA A 19 -12.49 -3.82 11.30
C ALA A 19 -12.09 -2.82 10.22
N VAL A 20 -10.79 -2.63 10.02
CA VAL A 20 -10.23 -1.85 8.91
C VAL A 20 -9.49 -2.83 8.01
N GLU A 21 -9.99 -3.01 6.79
CA GLU A 21 -9.48 -3.98 5.82
C GLU A 21 -9.00 -3.23 4.58
N ALA A 22 -7.71 -3.29 4.27
CA ALA A 22 -7.14 -2.74 3.04
C ALA A 22 -6.89 -3.87 2.04
N GLY A 23 -7.69 -3.93 0.97
CA GLY A 23 -7.58 -4.96 -0.07
C GLY A 23 -6.72 -4.51 -1.26
N ALA A 24 -6.83 -5.24 -2.37
CA ALA A 24 -6.21 -4.85 -3.63
C ALA A 24 -6.96 -3.65 -4.27
N ALA A 25 -8.28 -3.74 -4.43
CA ALA A 25 -9.05 -2.73 -5.16
C ALA A 25 -9.72 -1.68 -4.25
N MET A 26 -10.02 -2.03 -2.99
CA MET A 26 -10.80 -1.20 -2.10
C MET A 26 -10.41 -1.43 -0.64
N SER A 27 -10.54 -0.39 0.16
CA SER A 27 -10.42 -0.45 1.62
C SER A 27 -11.79 -0.32 2.27
N HIS A 28 -12.04 -1.09 3.31
CA HIS A 28 -13.31 -1.15 4.02
C HIS A 28 -13.12 -0.89 5.50
N VAL A 29 -14.02 -0.10 6.07
CA VAL A 29 -14.15 0.09 7.51
C VAL A 29 -15.51 -0.47 7.91
N THR A 30 -15.52 -1.52 8.71
CA THR A 30 -16.74 -2.23 9.13
C THR A 30 -16.90 -2.14 10.64
N SER A 31 -17.95 -1.44 11.06
CA SER A 31 -18.36 -1.37 12.47
C SER A 31 -19.19 -2.59 12.85
N VAL A 32 -18.82 -3.28 13.93
CA VAL A 32 -19.55 -4.44 14.47
C VAL A 32 -19.84 -4.21 15.95
N TRP A 33 -21.08 -4.46 16.36
CA TRP A 33 -21.53 -4.39 17.74
C TRP A 33 -22.30 -5.65 18.10
N LYS A 34 -21.80 -6.40 19.10
CA LYS A 34 -22.45 -7.63 19.62
C LYS A 34 -22.86 -8.62 18.52
N GLY A 35 -21.97 -8.84 17.56
CA GLY A 35 -22.17 -9.76 16.43
C GLY A 35 -22.98 -9.18 15.26
N GLN A 36 -23.42 -7.92 15.35
CA GLN A 36 -24.19 -7.26 14.29
C GLN A 36 -23.38 -6.18 13.60
N THR A 37 -23.39 -6.19 12.26
CA THR A 37 -22.76 -5.12 11.47
C THR A 37 -23.62 -3.86 11.51
N LEU A 38 -23.02 -2.75 11.95
CA LEU A 38 -23.66 -1.45 11.96
C LEU A 38 -23.50 -0.76 10.60
N ARG A 39 -24.48 -0.95 9.69
CA ARG A 39 -24.44 -0.39 8.32
C ARG A 39 -24.14 1.11 8.28
N ARG A 40 -24.68 1.89 9.23
CA ARG A 40 -24.44 3.35 9.30
C ARG A 40 -22.97 3.71 9.59
N GLY A 41 -22.22 2.81 10.24
CA GLY A 41 -20.81 2.95 10.55
C GLY A 41 -19.88 2.20 9.59
N THR A 42 -20.41 1.60 8.52
CA THR A 42 -19.59 0.97 7.48
C THR A 42 -19.25 1.99 6.40
N ARG A 43 -17.98 2.05 6.00
CA ARG A 43 -17.47 2.91 4.93
C ARG A 43 -16.57 2.11 4.00
N SER A 44 -16.45 2.56 2.76
CA SER A 44 -15.52 2.03 1.78
C SER A 44 -14.78 3.18 1.11
N LEU A 45 -13.51 2.98 0.87
CA LEU A 45 -12.63 3.93 0.20
C LEU A 45 -12.02 3.26 -1.03
N GLY A 46 -12.13 3.93 -2.18
CA GLY A 46 -11.51 3.49 -3.43
C GLY A 46 -9.99 3.72 -3.49
N VAL A 47 -9.30 3.65 -2.34
CA VAL A 47 -7.83 3.73 -2.25
C VAL A 47 -7.38 2.45 -1.54
N ALA A 48 -6.47 1.73 -2.18
CA ALA A 48 -6.13 0.36 -1.83
C ALA A 48 -4.83 -0.06 -2.56
N GLY A 49 -4.42 -1.32 -2.44
CA GLY A 49 -3.15 -1.82 -2.97
C GLY A 49 -2.89 -1.53 -4.46
N ASP A 50 -3.89 -1.63 -5.33
CA ASP A 50 -3.78 -1.36 -6.77
C ASP A 50 -3.51 0.11 -7.05
N HIS A 51 -4.15 1.00 -6.29
CA HIS A 51 -3.94 2.45 -6.39
C HIS A 51 -2.52 2.80 -5.98
N LEU A 52 -2.03 2.19 -4.90
CA LEU A 52 -0.65 2.37 -4.43
C LEU A 52 0.37 1.82 -5.41
N SER A 53 0.14 0.65 -6.02
CA SER A 53 1.04 0.11 -7.06
C SER A 53 1.14 1.04 -8.27
N GLY A 54 0.02 1.65 -8.68
CA GLY A 54 0.00 2.65 -9.75
C GLY A 54 0.69 3.96 -9.34
N TYR A 55 0.49 4.41 -8.10
CA TYR A 55 1.13 5.60 -7.56
C TYR A 55 2.65 5.43 -7.43
N LEU A 56 3.11 4.27 -6.98
CA LEU A 56 4.54 3.92 -6.93
C LEU A 56 5.18 4.00 -8.31
N HIS A 57 4.49 3.52 -9.35
CA HIS A 57 4.97 3.65 -10.72
C HIS A 57 5.12 5.13 -11.12
N GLN A 58 4.15 5.98 -10.78
CA GLN A 58 4.22 7.43 -11.04
C GLN A 58 5.37 8.10 -10.28
N LEU A 59 5.61 7.70 -9.03
CA LEU A 59 6.74 8.21 -8.24
C LEU A 59 8.08 7.86 -8.89
N LEU A 60 8.25 6.62 -9.33
CA LEU A 60 9.47 6.16 -10.01
C LEU A 60 9.69 6.86 -11.35
N LEU A 61 8.64 7.10 -12.14
CA LEU A 61 8.74 7.80 -13.43
C LEU A 61 9.12 9.28 -13.29
N ARG A 62 8.85 9.90 -12.13
CA ARG A 62 9.25 11.29 -11.85
C ARG A 62 10.72 11.41 -11.45
N GLN A 63 11.40 10.31 -11.13
CA GLN A 63 12.83 10.34 -10.85
C GLN A 63 13.64 10.49 -12.14
N SER A 64 14.67 11.33 -12.07
CA SER A 64 15.61 11.58 -13.17
C SER A 64 16.70 10.51 -13.35
N HIS A 65 16.84 9.57 -12.41
CA HIS A 65 17.99 8.65 -12.34
C HIS A 65 17.70 7.22 -12.80
N THR A 66 16.44 6.87 -13.06
CA THR A 66 16.07 5.53 -13.53
C THR A 66 15.75 5.59 -15.01
N GLU A 67 16.39 4.73 -15.81
CA GLU A 67 16.15 4.61 -17.25
C GLU A 67 14.64 4.47 -17.54
N PRO A 68 13.99 5.43 -18.22
CA PRO A 68 12.54 5.46 -18.41
C PRO A 68 11.99 4.21 -19.11
N SER A 69 12.80 3.59 -19.97
CA SER A 69 12.45 2.39 -20.73
C SER A 69 12.21 1.17 -19.84
N ALA A 70 13.01 0.99 -18.77
CA ALA A 70 12.88 -0.14 -17.86
C ALA A 70 11.64 -0.01 -16.96
N LEU A 71 11.26 1.22 -16.58
CA LEU A 71 10.08 1.48 -15.77
C LEU A 71 8.78 1.30 -16.57
N GLN A 72 8.74 1.80 -17.81
CA GLN A 72 7.55 1.68 -18.67
C GLN A 72 7.15 0.24 -18.99
N ALA A 73 8.10 -0.69 -19.01
CA ALA A 73 7.87 -2.10 -19.28
C ALA A 73 7.31 -2.90 -18.08
N LEU A 74 7.21 -2.29 -16.88
CA LEU A 74 6.78 -3.01 -15.69
C LEU A 74 5.30 -3.41 -15.76
N THR A 75 5.06 -4.72 -15.64
CA THR A 75 3.69 -5.25 -15.52
C THR A 75 3.06 -4.87 -14.17
N LYS A 76 1.72 -4.84 -14.11
CA LYS A 76 0.98 -4.63 -12.85
C LYS A 76 1.44 -5.57 -11.74
N LYS A 77 1.73 -6.85 -12.08
CA LYS A 77 2.22 -7.84 -11.12
C LYS A 77 3.61 -7.50 -10.58
N ALA A 78 4.51 -7.01 -11.44
CA ALA A 78 5.83 -6.58 -11.03
C ALA A 78 5.75 -5.36 -10.10
N LEU A 79 4.90 -4.38 -10.41
CA LEU A 79 4.66 -3.20 -9.56
C LEU A 79 4.10 -3.59 -8.18
N THR A 80 3.14 -4.51 -8.13
CA THR A 80 2.63 -5.02 -6.85
C THR A 80 3.71 -5.71 -6.03
N LYS A 81 4.54 -6.56 -6.66
CA LYS A 81 5.65 -7.22 -5.97
C LYS A 81 6.69 -6.21 -5.47
N LEU A 82 7.02 -5.22 -6.28
CA LEU A 82 7.96 -4.15 -5.94
C LEU A 82 7.43 -3.34 -4.74
N LYS A 83 6.14 -2.97 -4.74
CA LYS A 83 5.46 -2.34 -3.59
C LYS A 83 5.55 -3.20 -2.33
N GLU A 84 5.16 -4.48 -2.43
CA GLU A 84 5.13 -5.39 -1.28
C GLU A 84 6.51 -5.68 -0.68
N GLN A 85 7.55 -5.73 -1.51
CA GLN A 85 8.91 -6.04 -1.05
C GLN A 85 9.68 -4.81 -0.58
N CYS A 86 9.39 -3.63 -1.13
CA CYS A 86 10.22 -2.45 -0.90
C CYS A 86 9.53 -1.38 -0.05
N CYS A 87 8.21 -1.20 -0.09
CA CYS A 87 7.56 -0.10 0.60
C CYS A 87 7.38 -0.35 2.11
N TYR A 88 7.33 0.74 2.88
CA TYR A 88 7.05 0.74 4.32
C TYR A 88 6.33 2.02 4.70
N VAL A 89 5.58 2.01 5.80
CA VAL A 89 4.92 3.22 6.32
C VAL A 89 5.89 3.93 7.25
N SER A 90 6.17 5.21 7.00
CA SER A 90 6.97 6.04 7.92
C SER A 90 6.11 6.45 9.13
N LEU A 91 6.75 6.58 10.29
CA LEU A 91 6.10 7.14 11.49
C LEU A 91 6.23 8.67 11.57
N ASP A 92 7.19 9.26 10.87
CA ASP A 92 7.44 10.70 10.77
C ASP A 92 7.73 11.05 9.30
N TYR A 93 6.66 11.15 8.51
CA TYR A 93 6.75 11.38 7.09
C TYR A 93 7.47 12.69 6.74
N GLU A 94 7.20 13.76 7.48
CA GLU A 94 7.79 15.08 7.23
C GLU A 94 9.27 15.10 7.60
N GLY A 95 9.65 14.47 8.72
CA GLY A 95 11.05 14.29 9.10
C GLY A 95 11.82 13.48 8.06
N ASP A 96 11.26 12.34 7.64
CA ASP A 96 11.89 11.45 6.66
C ASP A 96 12.03 12.10 5.28
N LEU A 97 11.14 13.02 4.90
CA LEU A 97 11.27 13.77 3.65
C LEU A 97 12.43 14.78 3.65
N GLN A 98 12.79 15.30 4.82
CA GLN A 98 13.83 16.33 4.96
C GLN A 98 15.22 15.72 5.18
N GLU A 99 15.31 14.60 5.89
CA GLU A 99 16.57 13.95 6.23
C GLU A 99 16.89 12.82 5.25
N GLU A 100 17.67 13.11 4.19
CA GLU A 100 18.09 12.06 3.24
C GLU A 100 18.82 10.89 3.91
N GLY A 101 19.43 11.09 5.09
CA GLY A 101 20.07 10.05 5.88
C GLY A 101 19.09 9.03 6.48
N SER A 102 17.81 9.39 6.66
CA SER A 102 16.76 8.47 7.12
C SER A 102 16.17 7.65 5.97
N HIS A 103 16.47 8.00 4.72
CA HIS A 103 16.08 7.19 3.58
C HIS A 103 16.82 5.86 3.64
N HIS A 104 16.06 4.78 3.73
CA HIS A 104 16.57 3.42 3.61
C HIS A 104 16.47 3.00 2.14
N PRO A 105 17.51 3.07 1.29
CA PRO A 105 17.37 2.66 -0.11
C PRO A 105 17.18 1.14 -0.25
N ALA A 106 16.45 0.72 -1.29
CA ALA A 106 16.30 -0.69 -1.65
C ALA A 106 16.48 -0.88 -3.15
N ARG A 107 16.95 -2.07 -3.55
CA ARG A 107 17.08 -2.46 -4.95
C ARG A 107 16.12 -3.61 -5.26
N PHE A 108 15.44 -3.51 -6.38
CA PHE A 108 14.54 -4.54 -6.89
C PHE A 108 14.99 -4.98 -8.27
N GLN A 109 15.11 -6.29 -8.47
CA GLN A 109 15.40 -6.85 -9.79
C GLN A 109 14.09 -7.10 -10.54
N THR A 110 13.97 -6.52 -11.73
CA THR A 110 12.85 -6.78 -12.62
C THR A 110 12.95 -8.20 -13.18
N PRO A 111 11.84 -8.79 -13.66
CA PRO A 111 11.87 -10.10 -14.32
C PRO A 111 12.85 -10.17 -15.49
N ASP A 112 13.10 -9.04 -16.15
CA ASP A 112 14.01 -8.91 -17.29
C ASP A 112 15.48 -8.70 -16.87
N GLY A 113 15.77 -8.75 -15.57
CA GLY A 113 17.12 -8.69 -15.00
C GLY A 113 17.63 -7.28 -14.67
N HIS A 114 16.90 -6.22 -15.02
CA HIS A 114 17.26 -4.84 -14.72
C HIS A 114 17.09 -4.52 -13.23
N TRP A 115 17.89 -3.59 -12.70
CA TRP A 115 17.80 -3.16 -11.32
C TRP A 115 17.13 -1.79 -11.21
N ILE A 116 16.13 -1.70 -10.36
CA ILE A 116 15.48 -0.44 -9.96
C ILE A 116 15.93 -0.13 -8.54
N THR A 117 16.31 1.12 -8.28
CA THR A 117 16.65 1.60 -6.95
C THR A 117 15.54 2.51 -6.45
N LEU A 118 15.07 2.27 -5.22
CA LEU A 118 14.09 3.09 -4.53
C LEU A 118 14.74 3.80 -3.36
N GLY A 119 14.43 5.09 -3.19
CA GLY A 119 14.81 5.89 -2.03
C GLY A 119 13.58 6.22 -1.21
N LYS A 120 13.19 7.50 -1.22
CA LYS A 120 12.02 7.98 -0.48
C LYS A 120 10.68 7.42 -0.96
N GLU A 121 10.62 6.94 -2.20
CA GLU A 121 9.41 6.35 -2.79
C GLU A 121 8.89 5.17 -1.98
N ARG A 122 9.79 4.51 -1.24
CA ARG A 122 9.44 3.40 -0.35
C ARG A 122 8.42 3.82 0.71
N PHE A 123 8.55 5.03 1.27
CA PHE A 123 7.63 5.55 2.28
C PHE A 123 6.65 6.60 1.74
N CYS A 124 6.97 7.30 0.65
CA CYS A 124 6.00 8.15 -0.04
C CYS A 124 4.87 7.32 -0.65
N CYS A 125 5.14 6.11 -1.16
CA CYS A 125 4.13 5.28 -1.81
C CYS A 125 2.90 5.00 -0.94
N PRO A 126 3.02 4.53 0.32
CA PRO A 126 1.85 4.24 1.14
C PRO A 126 1.19 5.45 1.80
N GLU A 127 1.81 6.64 1.78
CA GLU A 127 1.29 7.85 2.43
C GLU A 127 -0.14 8.27 2.01
N PRO A 128 -0.62 8.04 0.77
CA PRO A 128 -2.01 8.38 0.42
C PRO A 128 -3.11 7.55 1.11
N LEU A 129 -2.78 6.61 2.00
CA LEU A 129 -3.73 5.76 2.72
C LEU A 129 -4.38 6.45 3.93
#